data_AF-A0A7K4S768-F1
#
_entry.id   AF-A0A7K4S768-F1
#
_cell.length_a   1.000
_cell.length_b   1.000
_cell.length_c   1.000
_cell.angle_alpha   90.00
_cell.angle_beta   90.00
_cell.angle_gamma   90.00
#
_symmetry.space_group_name_H-M   'P 1'
#
loop_
_entity.id
_entity.type
_entity.pdbx_description
1 polymer ?
#
loop_
_entity_poly.entity_id
_entity_poly.type
_entity_poly.pdbx_seq_one_letter_code
_entity_poly.pdbx_strand_id
1 'polypeptide(L)'
;QKMAQLLIKFLERELQPSCQVTCLESIRILSRDKHCLEPFATKEGLRTLSRHAGIDYCEELIREVPDLDVILESLKCLCNIVFSSPRAQELTAQARLVVGLAERIKLYNERSLPHEVKFFDLRLLFLLTALRVDVRQQLAQELRGIGLMTDTLELTLGVKWLDPYEVATEEGLLPPLPRQETERAMEILKVLFNITFDSSKREVDEVSSGLSHPSRVTEQRSVTLCSRLFSVFSHTVNLLGNLPLKCLDVLLTPKVRPGSLEYMGVNMDAVSVLLGFLERRLDRGHKLKENLTPVLNLLTESARVHRQTRKFLKAKV
;
A
#
# COMPACT_ATOMS: atom_id res chain seq x y z
N GLN A 1 -12.61 -24.86 -19.35
CA GLN A 1 -11.29 -25.50 -19.11
C GLN A 1 -10.43 -25.72 -20.37
N LYS A 2 -10.89 -26.45 -21.40
CA LYS A 2 -10.09 -26.70 -22.63
C LYS A 2 -9.64 -25.40 -23.33
N MET A 3 -10.51 -24.40 -23.42
CA MET A 3 -10.16 -23.07 -23.96
C MET A 3 -9.06 -22.37 -23.14
N ALA A 4 -9.14 -22.42 -21.80
CA ALA A 4 -8.12 -21.84 -20.92
C ALA A 4 -6.73 -22.48 -21.12
N GLN A 5 -6.68 -23.81 -21.30
CA GLN A 5 -5.43 -24.51 -21.62
C GLN A 5 -4.86 -24.13 -22.99
N LEU A 6 -5.72 -23.92 -24.00
CA LEU A 6 -5.27 -23.50 -25.32
C LEU A 6 -4.74 -22.06 -25.30
N LEU A 7 -5.42 -21.15 -24.60
CA LEU A 7 -5.00 -19.75 -24.47
C LEU A 7 -3.63 -19.62 -23.81
N ILE A 8 -3.38 -20.35 -22.71
CA ILE A 8 -2.09 -20.25 -22.02
C ILE A 8 -0.94 -20.82 -22.88
N LYS A 9 -1.17 -21.95 -23.56
CA LYS A 9 -0.21 -22.52 -24.51
C LYS A 9 0.02 -21.63 -25.72
N PHE A 10 -0.98 -20.86 -26.14
CA PHE A 10 -0.84 -19.93 -27.24
C PHE A 10 0.04 -18.74 -26.83
N LEU A 11 -0.11 -18.22 -25.60
CA LEU A 11 0.74 -17.16 -25.03
C LEU A 11 2.20 -17.56 -24.79
N GLU A 12 2.52 -18.86 -24.82
CA GLU A 12 3.91 -19.35 -24.77
C GLU A 12 4.65 -19.17 -26.09
N ARG A 13 3.92 -18.89 -27.18
CA ARG A 13 4.49 -18.65 -28.51
C ARG A 13 4.84 -17.17 -28.68
N GLU A 14 5.73 -16.88 -29.63
CA GLU A 14 5.96 -15.52 -30.10
C GLU A 14 4.73 -15.05 -30.88
N LEU A 15 4.04 -14.06 -30.31
CA LEU A 15 2.81 -13.49 -30.84
C LEU A 15 2.99 -11.99 -31.00
N GLN A 16 2.29 -11.40 -31.98
CA GLN A 16 2.18 -9.95 -32.06
C GLN A 16 1.48 -9.39 -30.82
N PRO A 17 1.84 -8.18 -30.35
CA PRO A 17 1.27 -7.58 -29.14
C PRO A 17 -0.26 -7.53 -29.12
N SER A 18 -0.90 -7.23 -30.26
CA SER A 18 -2.37 -7.23 -30.38
C SER A 18 -2.98 -8.60 -30.06
N CYS A 19 -2.40 -9.68 -30.59
CA CYS A 19 -2.83 -11.04 -30.31
C CYS A 19 -2.60 -11.43 -28.85
N GLN A 20 -1.49 -10.98 -28.25
CA GLN A 20 -1.20 -11.20 -26.83
C GLN A 20 -2.27 -10.54 -25.95
N VAL A 21 -2.61 -9.27 -26.22
CA VAL A 21 -3.64 -8.52 -25.49
C VAL A 21 -5.00 -9.24 -25.58
N THR A 22 -5.46 -9.61 -26.77
CA THR A 22 -6.75 -10.32 -26.92
C THR A 22 -6.77 -11.67 -26.18
N CYS A 23 -5.65 -12.38 -26.18
CA CYS A 23 -5.53 -13.63 -25.41
C CYS A 23 -5.58 -13.36 -23.91
N LEU A 24 -4.87 -12.35 -23.42
CA LEU A 24 -4.85 -11.96 -22.01
C LEU A 24 -6.22 -11.44 -21.55
N GLU A 25 -6.94 -10.67 -22.36
CA GLU A 25 -8.32 -10.26 -22.05
C GLU A 25 -9.25 -11.47 -21.90
N SER A 26 -9.11 -12.45 -22.79
CA SER A 26 -9.85 -13.72 -22.71
C SER A 26 -9.52 -14.48 -21.42
N ILE A 27 -8.23 -14.55 -21.05
CA ILE A 27 -7.80 -15.15 -19.77
C ILE A 27 -8.32 -14.33 -18.58
N ARG A 28 -8.35 -13.00 -18.66
CA ARG A 28 -8.87 -12.13 -17.60
C ARG A 28 -10.36 -12.38 -17.35
N ILE A 29 -11.13 -12.63 -18.40
CA ILE A 29 -12.54 -13.00 -18.29
C ILE A 29 -12.67 -14.39 -17.65
N LEU A 30 -11.94 -15.38 -18.18
CA LEU A 30 -12.02 -16.76 -17.70
C LEU A 30 -11.49 -16.94 -16.26
N SER A 31 -10.51 -16.15 -15.84
CA SER A 31 -9.94 -16.18 -14.48
C SER A 31 -10.90 -15.70 -13.39
N ARG A 32 -12.03 -15.09 -13.76
CA ARG A 32 -13.11 -14.76 -12.82
C ARG A 32 -13.98 -15.98 -12.48
N ASP A 33 -13.98 -16.99 -13.34
CA ASP A 33 -14.69 -18.25 -13.13
C ASP A 33 -13.78 -19.26 -12.42
N LYS A 34 -14.19 -19.68 -11.22
CA LYS A 34 -13.45 -20.64 -10.39
C LYS A 34 -13.21 -21.97 -11.09
N HIS A 35 -14.12 -22.40 -11.96
CA HIS A 35 -14.00 -23.67 -12.68
C HIS A 35 -12.97 -23.63 -13.82
N CYS A 36 -12.58 -22.42 -14.26
CA CYS A 36 -11.62 -22.22 -15.35
C CYS A 36 -10.22 -21.79 -14.88
N LEU A 37 -9.99 -21.67 -13.56
CA LEU A 37 -8.72 -21.20 -12.98
C LEU A 37 -7.58 -22.21 -13.05
N GLU A 38 -7.88 -23.51 -12.96
CA GLU A 38 -6.87 -24.57 -12.81
C GLU A 38 -5.76 -24.52 -13.88
N PRO A 39 -6.05 -24.33 -15.20
CA PRO A 39 -5.01 -24.22 -16.21
C PRO A 39 -4.07 -23.02 -16.03
N PHE A 40 -4.56 -21.93 -15.43
CA PHE A 40 -3.78 -20.72 -15.20
C PHE A 40 -2.99 -20.76 -13.88
N ALA A 41 -3.47 -21.53 -12.90
CA ALA A 41 -2.85 -21.68 -11.57
C ALA A 41 -1.76 -22.77 -11.53
N THR A 42 -1.06 -22.97 -12.65
CA THR A 42 0.09 -23.88 -12.79
C THR A 42 1.40 -23.10 -12.73
N LYS A 43 2.52 -23.79 -12.45
CA LYS A 43 3.85 -23.15 -12.42
C LYS A 43 4.22 -22.51 -13.76
N GLU A 44 3.90 -23.21 -14.86
CA GLU A 44 4.14 -22.74 -16.22
C GLU A 44 3.20 -21.58 -16.58
N GLY A 45 1.90 -21.70 -16.30
CA GLY A 45 0.93 -20.64 -16.59
C GLY A 45 1.24 -19.34 -15.85
N LEU A 46 1.58 -19.41 -14.57
CA LEU A 46 1.97 -18.23 -13.79
C LEU A 46 3.29 -17.63 -14.26
N ARG A 47 4.25 -18.46 -14.69
CA ARG A 47 5.51 -17.98 -15.27
C ARG A 47 5.28 -17.28 -16.61
N THR A 48 4.40 -17.79 -17.45
CA THR A 48 4.03 -17.15 -18.72
C THR A 48 3.37 -15.80 -18.46
N LEU A 49 2.43 -15.74 -17.51
CA LEU A 49 1.78 -14.48 -17.13
C LEU A 49 2.73 -13.48 -16.44
N SER A 50 3.67 -13.93 -15.60
CA SER A 50 4.67 -13.06 -14.97
C SER A 50 5.65 -12.47 -15.98
N ARG A 51 6.01 -13.23 -17.02
CA ARG A 51 6.83 -12.75 -18.15
C ARG A 51 6.13 -11.66 -18.93
N HIS A 52 4.89 -11.89 -19.35
CA HIS A 52 4.09 -10.88 -20.05
C HIS A 52 3.78 -9.66 -19.16
N ALA A 53 3.66 -9.85 -17.85
CA ALA A 53 3.57 -8.77 -16.88
C ALA A 53 4.91 -8.07 -16.61
N GLY A 54 6.05 -8.55 -17.11
CA GLY A 54 7.37 -7.97 -16.87
C GLY A 54 7.83 -7.96 -15.40
N ILE A 55 7.39 -8.95 -14.60
CA ILE A 55 7.74 -9.10 -13.17
C ILE A 55 8.30 -10.49 -12.83
N ASP A 56 8.57 -11.30 -13.84
CA ASP A 56 9.25 -12.58 -13.69
C ASP A 56 10.68 -12.34 -13.20
N TYR A 57 10.99 -12.81 -11.98
CA TYR A 57 12.33 -12.70 -11.41
C TYR A 57 13.26 -13.68 -12.15
N CYS A 58 14.20 -13.15 -12.93
CA CYS A 58 15.22 -13.91 -13.64
C CYS A 58 16.56 -13.18 -13.48
N GLU A 59 17.54 -13.80 -12.81
CA GLU A 59 18.86 -13.21 -12.54
C GLU A 59 19.69 -12.98 -13.81
N GLU A 60 19.31 -13.60 -14.92
CA GLU A 60 20.04 -13.62 -16.17
C GLU A 60 19.10 -13.34 -17.36
N LEU A 61 18.92 -12.05 -17.70
CA LEU A 61 18.79 -11.49 -19.07
C LEU A 61 18.20 -10.08 -19.02
N ILE A 62 18.78 -9.18 -19.82
CA ILE A 62 18.06 -7.99 -20.30
C ILE A 62 16.92 -8.51 -21.17
N ARG A 63 15.68 -8.46 -20.67
CA ARG A 63 14.50 -8.83 -21.45
C ARG A 63 13.92 -7.60 -22.15
N GLU A 64 13.42 -7.82 -23.37
CA GLU A 64 12.54 -6.87 -24.03
C GLU A 64 11.37 -6.55 -23.08
N VAL A 65 11.18 -5.26 -22.83
CA VAL A 65 10.06 -4.79 -22.02
C VAL A 65 8.79 -5.04 -22.82
N PRO A 66 7.82 -5.84 -22.33
CA PRO A 66 6.58 -6.08 -23.06
C PRO A 66 5.82 -4.76 -23.28
N ASP A 67 4.93 -4.76 -24.27
CA ASP A 67 4.03 -3.64 -24.52
C ASP A 67 3.22 -3.28 -23.25
N LEU A 68 2.94 -2.00 -23.03
CA LEU A 68 2.21 -1.51 -21.85
C LEU A 68 0.82 -2.15 -21.72
N ASP A 69 0.13 -2.41 -22.83
CA ASP A 69 -1.18 -3.05 -22.81
C ASP A 69 -1.09 -4.53 -22.42
N VAL A 70 -0.03 -5.21 -22.88
CA VAL A 70 0.28 -6.60 -22.51
C VAL A 70 0.61 -6.70 -21.03
N ILE A 71 1.43 -5.78 -20.50
CA ILE A 71 1.75 -5.70 -19.07
C ILE A 71 0.47 -5.51 -18.26
N LEU A 72 -0.36 -4.55 -18.65
CA LEU A 72 -1.58 -4.19 -17.93
C LEU A 72 -2.56 -5.37 -17.86
N GLU A 73 -2.86 -6.01 -18.99
CA GLU A 73 -3.79 -7.14 -19.01
C GLU A 73 -3.22 -8.36 -18.27
N SER A 74 -1.91 -8.59 -18.32
CA SER A 74 -1.25 -9.65 -17.55
C SER A 74 -1.34 -9.42 -16.04
N LEU A 75 -1.14 -8.19 -15.57
CA LEU A 75 -1.31 -7.85 -14.15
C LEU A 75 -2.74 -8.05 -13.67
N LYS A 76 -3.74 -7.67 -14.49
CA LYS A 76 -5.16 -7.91 -14.19
C LYS A 76 -5.46 -9.41 -14.08
N CYS A 77 -4.93 -10.23 -14.98
CA CYS A 77 -5.02 -11.69 -14.91
C CYS A 77 -4.44 -12.24 -13.61
N LEU A 78 -3.19 -11.84 -13.28
CA LEU A 78 -2.51 -12.28 -12.06
C LEU A 78 -3.29 -11.89 -10.81
N CYS A 79 -3.85 -10.68 -10.75
CA CYS A 79 -4.69 -10.25 -9.62
C CYS A 79 -5.91 -11.18 -9.43
N ASN A 80 -6.64 -11.51 -10.50
CA ASN A 80 -7.80 -12.41 -10.42
C ASN A 80 -7.40 -13.81 -9.97
N ILE A 81 -6.31 -14.35 -10.53
CA ILE A 81 -5.84 -15.71 -10.27
C ILE A 81 -5.33 -15.83 -8.83
N VAL A 82 -4.48 -14.90 -8.37
CA VAL A 82 -3.94 -14.89 -6.99
C VAL A 82 -5.06 -14.70 -5.98
N PHE A 83 -6.03 -13.82 -6.25
CA PHE A 83 -7.17 -13.64 -5.36
C PHE A 83 -8.01 -14.91 -5.20
N SER A 84 -8.17 -15.68 -6.28
CA SER A 84 -9.14 -16.78 -6.31
C SER A 84 -8.53 -18.17 -6.08
N SER A 85 -7.21 -18.35 -6.23
CA SER A 85 -6.55 -19.66 -6.16
C SER A 85 -5.46 -19.70 -5.08
N PRO A 86 -5.66 -20.48 -3.99
CA PRO A 86 -4.63 -20.72 -2.97
C PRO A 86 -3.35 -21.34 -3.56
N ARG A 87 -3.49 -22.22 -4.56
CA ARG A 87 -2.35 -22.82 -5.25
C ARG A 87 -1.53 -21.76 -6.00
N ALA A 88 -2.19 -20.77 -6.61
CA ALA A 88 -1.48 -19.69 -7.27
C ALA A 88 -0.76 -18.77 -6.27
N GLN A 89 -1.33 -18.53 -5.08
CA GLN A 89 -0.67 -17.77 -4.02
C GLN A 89 0.66 -18.42 -3.59
N GLU A 90 0.69 -19.75 -3.46
CA GLU A 90 1.91 -20.50 -3.14
C GLU A 90 2.94 -20.43 -4.27
N LEU A 91 2.52 -20.68 -5.51
CA LEU A 91 3.43 -20.70 -6.66
C LEU A 91 4.02 -19.32 -6.98
N THR A 92 3.23 -18.25 -6.81
CA THR A 92 3.72 -16.87 -7.00
C THR A 92 4.71 -16.44 -5.92
N ALA A 93 4.55 -16.93 -4.68
CA ALA A 93 5.54 -16.76 -3.62
C ALA A 93 6.85 -17.50 -3.94
N GLN A 94 6.78 -18.76 -4.38
CA GLN A 94 7.95 -19.54 -4.80
C GLN A 94 8.68 -18.91 -5.99
N ALA A 95 7.94 -18.31 -6.92
CA ALA A 95 8.49 -17.58 -8.07
C ALA A 95 9.04 -16.19 -7.72
N ARG A 96 8.98 -15.77 -6.45
CA ARG A 96 9.48 -14.48 -5.95
C ARG A 96 8.95 -13.27 -6.73
N LEU A 97 7.69 -13.31 -7.18
CA LEU A 97 7.10 -12.20 -7.94
C LEU A 97 7.09 -10.86 -7.18
N VAL A 98 7.09 -10.92 -5.85
CA VAL A 98 7.22 -9.75 -4.98
C VAL A 98 8.51 -8.95 -5.24
N VAL A 99 9.60 -9.64 -5.61
CA VAL A 99 10.89 -8.99 -5.90
C VAL A 99 10.79 -8.18 -7.20
N GLY A 100 10.28 -8.79 -8.28
CA GLY A 100 10.08 -8.11 -9.56
C GLY A 100 9.11 -6.91 -9.46
N LEU A 101 8.05 -7.04 -8.66
CA LEU A 101 7.16 -5.92 -8.35
C LEU A 101 7.87 -4.79 -7.60
N ALA A 102 8.62 -5.13 -6.54
CA ALA A 102 9.35 -4.14 -5.75
C ALA A 102 10.41 -3.41 -6.58
N GLU A 103 11.14 -4.12 -7.45
CA GLU A 103 12.10 -3.53 -8.39
C GLU A 103 11.43 -2.58 -9.37
N ARG A 104 10.29 -2.96 -9.96
CA ARG A 104 9.56 -2.06 -10.85
C ARG A 104 9.04 -0.81 -10.12
N ILE A 105 8.56 -0.96 -8.89
CA ILE A 105 8.06 0.17 -8.08
C ILE A 105 9.17 1.17 -7.76
N LYS A 106 10.40 0.69 -7.47
CA LYS A 106 11.57 1.57 -7.27
C LYS A 106 11.80 2.50 -8.46
N LEU A 107 11.48 2.04 -9.68
CA LEU A 107 11.69 2.77 -10.91
C LEU A 107 10.52 3.71 -11.30
N TYR A 108 9.50 3.88 -10.46
CA TYR A 108 8.34 4.73 -10.79
C TYR A 108 8.66 6.20 -11.05
N ASN A 109 9.77 6.70 -10.49
CA ASN A 109 10.24 8.07 -10.71
C ASN A 109 11.04 8.20 -12.02
N GLU A 110 11.70 7.12 -12.44
CA GLU A 110 12.55 7.10 -13.65
C GLU A 110 11.76 6.71 -14.90
N ARG A 111 10.76 5.83 -14.74
CA ARG A 111 9.93 5.33 -15.84
C ARG A 111 8.55 5.97 -15.82
N SER A 112 8.17 6.55 -16.96
CA SER A 112 6.82 7.07 -17.19
C SER A 112 5.80 5.94 -17.44
N LEU A 113 5.51 5.15 -16.40
CA LEU A 113 4.47 4.12 -16.46
C LEU A 113 3.06 4.74 -16.30
N PRO A 114 2.06 4.28 -17.07
CA PRO A 114 0.67 4.72 -16.92
C PRO A 114 0.12 4.43 -15.52
N HIS A 115 -0.87 5.24 -15.12
CA HIS A 115 -1.56 5.06 -13.84
C HIS A 115 -2.06 3.63 -13.62
N GLU A 116 -2.71 3.05 -14.62
CA GLU A 116 -3.32 1.71 -14.54
C GLU A 116 -2.28 0.63 -14.20
N VAL A 117 -1.11 0.67 -14.85
CA VAL A 117 -0.01 -0.26 -14.56
C VAL A 117 0.47 -0.09 -13.12
N LYS A 118 0.71 1.16 -12.69
CA LYS A 118 1.11 1.46 -11.30
C LYS A 118 0.08 0.98 -10.28
N PHE A 119 -1.21 1.14 -10.58
CA PHE A 119 -2.30 0.70 -9.72
C PHE A 119 -2.36 -0.83 -9.61
N PHE A 120 -2.28 -1.56 -10.72
CA PHE A 120 -2.34 -3.01 -10.70
C PHE A 120 -1.08 -3.67 -10.13
N ASP A 121 0.08 -3.05 -10.25
CA ASP A 121 1.29 -3.42 -9.49
C ASP A 121 1.04 -3.40 -7.98
N LEU A 122 0.55 -2.25 -7.48
CA LEU A 122 0.26 -2.05 -6.06
C LEU A 122 -0.85 -2.97 -5.58
N ARG A 123 -1.89 -3.19 -6.41
CA ARG A 123 -2.97 -4.13 -6.11
C ARG A 123 -2.48 -5.57 -6.02
N LEU A 124 -1.62 -6.01 -6.93
CA LEU A 124 -1.03 -7.35 -6.88
C LEU A 124 -0.14 -7.50 -5.65
N LEU A 125 0.67 -6.48 -5.34
CA LEU A 125 1.50 -6.44 -4.14
C LEU A 125 0.66 -6.51 -2.85
N PHE A 126 -0.48 -5.81 -2.81
CA PHE A 126 -1.44 -5.90 -1.73
C PHE A 126 -2.00 -7.32 -1.59
N LEU A 127 -2.43 -7.96 -2.68
CA LEU A 127 -2.96 -9.32 -2.65
C LEU A 127 -1.92 -10.32 -2.13
N LEU A 128 -0.70 -10.26 -2.65
CA LEU A 128 0.38 -11.15 -2.23
C LEU A 128 0.69 -10.99 -0.73
N THR A 129 0.82 -9.75 -0.24
CA THR A 129 1.12 -9.47 1.18
C THR A 129 -0.06 -9.75 2.12
N ALA A 130 -1.29 -9.63 1.63
CA ALA A 130 -2.50 -9.95 2.39
C ALA A 130 -2.66 -11.47 2.57
N LEU A 131 -2.44 -12.24 1.51
CA LEU A 131 -2.75 -13.68 1.45
C LEU A 131 -1.59 -14.56 1.92
N ARG A 132 -0.35 -14.04 1.95
CA ARG A 132 0.86 -14.83 2.24
C ARG A 132 1.77 -14.14 3.26
N VAL A 133 1.97 -14.81 4.40
CA VAL A 133 2.78 -14.30 5.52
C VAL A 133 4.28 -14.29 5.20
N ASP A 134 4.76 -15.30 4.49
CA ASP A 134 6.13 -15.38 3.97
C ASP A 134 6.45 -14.22 3.02
N VAL A 135 5.56 -13.93 2.08
CA VAL A 135 5.74 -12.79 1.15
C VAL A 135 5.69 -11.45 1.89
N ARG A 136 4.81 -11.32 2.88
CA ARG A 136 4.73 -10.13 3.75
C ARG A 136 6.04 -9.91 4.51
N GLN A 137 6.61 -10.96 5.11
CA GLN A 137 7.88 -10.88 5.82
C GLN A 137 9.04 -10.55 4.89
N GLN A 138 9.11 -11.20 3.72
CA GLN A 138 10.09 -10.91 2.68
C GLN A 138 10.04 -9.44 2.24
N LEU A 139 8.84 -8.91 1.96
CA LEU A 139 8.71 -7.50 1.58
C LEU A 139 9.15 -6.57 2.72
N ALA A 140 8.72 -6.83 3.96
CA ALA A 140 9.02 -6.00 5.11
C ALA A 140 10.53 -5.96 5.43
N GLN A 141 11.18 -7.13 5.47
CA GLN A 141 12.53 -7.30 6.01
C GLN A 141 13.60 -7.31 4.92
N GLU A 142 13.46 -8.14 3.88
CA GLU A 142 14.49 -8.31 2.84
C GLU A 142 14.47 -7.15 1.84
N LEU A 143 13.28 -6.74 1.40
CA LEU A 143 13.10 -5.76 0.33
C LEU A 143 12.97 -4.32 0.83
N ARG A 144 13.12 -4.08 2.14
CA ARG A 144 12.94 -2.77 2.79
C ARG A 144 11.60 -2.11 2.41
N GLY A 145 10.54 -2.91 2.36
CA GLY A 145 9.24 -2.53 1.80
C GLY A 145 8.57 -1.35 2.50
N ILE A 146 8.85 -1.12 3.79
CA ILE A 146 8.34 0.05 4.52
C ILE A 146 8.88 1.33 3.88
N GLY A 147 10.21 1.43 3.70
CA GLY A 147 10.84 2.59 3.06
C GLY A 147 10.36 2.77 1.62
N LEU A 148 10.33 1.68 0.85
CA LEU A 148 9.87 1.71 -0.55
C LEU A 148 8.44 2.23 -0.67
N MET A 149 7.51 1.74 0.15
CA MET A 149 6.12 2.19 0.11
C MET A 149 5.97 3.62 0.62
N THR A 150 6.72 4.04 1.64
CA THR A 150 6.72 5.43 2.12
C THR A 150 7.18 6.38 1.02
N ASP A 151 8.31 6.09 0.36
CA ASP A 151 8.81 6.92 -0.75
C ASP A 151 7.82 6.95 -1.92
N THR A 152 7.19 5.81 -2.24
CA THR A 152 6.14 5.73 -3.28
C THR A 152 4.91 6.56 -2.92
N LEU A 153 4.55 6.60 -1.64
CA LEU A 153 3.43 7.39 -1.14
C LEU A 153 3.72 8.88 -1.21
N GLU A 154 4.91 9.29 -0.79
CA GLU A 154 5.37 10.67 -0.91
C GLU A 154 5.36 11.16 -2.36
N LEU A 155 5.84 10.33 -3.29
CA LEU A 155 5.77 10.59 -4.73
C LEU A 155 4.33 10.71 -5.23
N THR A 156 3.44 9.82 -4.78
CA THR A 156 2.02 9.83 -5.19
C THR A 156 1.28 11.06 -4.68
N LEU A 157 1.66 11.53 -3.50
CA LEU A 157 1.13 12.77 -2.95
C LEU A 157 1.80 13.98 -3.62
N GLY A 158 3.04 13.89 -4.10
CA GLY A 158 3.77 15.04 -4.63
C GLY A 158 4.22 15.99 -3.52
N VAL A 159 4.56 15.43 -2.36
CA VAL A 159 5.07 16.17 -1.21
C VAL A 159 6.54 16.54 -1.48
N LYS A 160 6.89 17.82 -1.37
CA LYS A 160 8.28 18.28 -1.38
C LYS A 160 8.70 18.68 0.04
N TRP A 161 9.76 18.09 0.55
CA TRP A 161 10.27 18.40 1.89
C TRP A 161 11.27 19.56 1.81
N LEU A 162 11.08 20.59 2.65
CA LEU A 162 12.06 21.67 2.88
C LEU A 162 13.01 21.29 4.03
N ASP A 163 12.47 20.64 5.07
CA ASP A 163 13.16 20.16 6.26
C ASP A 163 12.56 18.79 6.66
N PRO A 164 13.27 17.90 7.39
CA PRO A 164 12.71 16.66 7.94
C PRO A 164 11.37 16.80 8.68
N TYR A 165 10.98 18.00 9.12
CA TYR A 165 9.68 18.27 9.75
C TYR A 165 8.81 19.30 9.01
N GLU A 166 9.28 19.84 7.88
CA GLU A 166 8.59 20.91 7.16
C GLU A 166 8.40 20.54 5.69
N VAL A 167 7.14 20.32 5.31
CA VAL A 167 6.77 20.22 3.89
C VAL A 167 6.71 21.62 3.30
N ALA A 168 7.27 21.77 2.10
CA ALA A 168 7.00 22.89 1.20
C ALA A 168 5.50 22.94 0.92
N THR A 169 4.79 23.61 1.81
CA THR A 169 3.39 23.92 1.63
C THR A 169 3.39 25.30 1.00
N GLU A 170 3.03 25.38 -0.28
CA GLU A 170 2.53 26.66 -0.81
C GLU A 170 1.32 27.04 0.05
N GLU A 171 1.33 28.26 0.58
CA GLU A 171 0.32 28.77 1.50
C GLU A 171 -1.08 28.65 0.87
N GLY A 172 -1.87 27.68 1.34
CA GLY A 172 -3.23 27.45 0.87
C GLY A 172 -3.76 26.07 1.25
N LEU A 173 -5.09 25.94 1.29
CA LEU A 173 -5.79 24.65 1.28
C LEU A 173 -5.39 23.92 -0.01
N LEU A 174 -4.42 23.01 0.09
CA LEU A 174 -4.00 22.19 -1.05
C LEU A 174 -5.24 21.56 -1.69
N PRO A 175 -5.36 21.59 -3.04
CA PRO A 175 -6.50 20.99 -3.71
C PRO A 175 -6.61 19.50 -3.36
N PRO A 176 -7.83 18.95 -3.34
CA PRO A 176 -8.04 17.53 -3.06
C PRO A 176 -7.21 16.69 -4.03
N LEU A 177 -6.66 15.57 -3.53
CA LEU A 177 -5.93 14.63 -4.37
C LEU A 177 -6.81 14.22 -5.56
N PRO A 178 -6.28 14.23 -6.78
CA PRO A 178 -7.04 13.72 -7.91
C PRO A 178 -7.32 12.22 -7.70
N ARG A 179 -8.33 11.73 -8.43
CA ARG A 179 -8.89 10.39 -8.20
C ARG A 179 -7.85 9.29 -8.36
N GLN A 180 -6.99 9.39 -9.38
CA GLN A 180 -5.99 8.37 -9.69
C GLN A 180 -4.92 8.28 -8.60
N GLU A 181 -4.46 9.42 -8.09
CA GLU A 181 -3.52 9.52 -6.96
C GLU A 181 -4.14 8.95 -5.69
N THR A 182 -5.43 9.24 -5.46
CA THR A 182 -6.18 8.70 -4.33
C THR A 182 -6.25 7.17 -4.39
N GLU A 183 -6.55 6.61 -5.56
CA GLU A 183 -6.61 5.16 -5.78
C GLU A 183 -5.25 4.49 -5.53
N ARG A 184 -4.15 5.08 -6.01
CA ARG A 184 -2.79 4.58 -5.75
C ARG A 184 -2.41 4.70 -4.27
N ALA A 185 -2.68 5.84 -3.64
CA ALA A 185 -2.41 6.05 -2.22
C ALA A 185 -3.14 5.03 -1.34
N MET A 186 -4.39 4.69 -1.68
CA MET A 186 -5.13 3.63 -0.99
C MET A 186 -4.44 2.28 -1.08
N GLU A 187 -3.96 1.87 -2.26
CA GLU A 187 -3.26 0.59 -2.40
C GLU A 187 -1.94 0.58 -1.63
N ILE A 188 -1.16 1.67 -1.69
CA ILE A 188 0.10 1.79 -0.94
C ILE A 188 -0.15 1.67 0.58
N LEU A 189 -1.17 2.36 1.09
CA LEU A 189 -1.53 2.29 2.52
C LEU A 189 -2.00 0.89 2.94
N LYS A 190 -2.70 0.16 2.07
CA LYS A 190 -3.07 -1.24 2.35
C LYS A 190 -1.85 -2.16 2.40
N VAL A 191 -0.89 -1.98 1.49
CA VAL A 191 0.38 -2.72 1.54
C VAL A 191 1.15 -2.41 2.82
N LEU A 192 1.29 -1.12 3.15
CA LEU A 192 1.92 -0.65 4.40
C LEU A 192 1.24 -1.25 5.63
N PHE A 193 -0.09 -1.28 5.65
CA PHE A 193 -0.83 -1.91 6.74
C PHE A 193 -0.47 -3.40 6.86
N ASN A 194 -0.48 -4.14 5.75
CA ASN A 194 -0.17 -5.57 5.76
C ASN A 194 1.24 -5.83 6.31
N ILE A 195 2.25 -5.09 5.86
CA ILE A 195 3.64 -5.34 6.27
C ILE A 195 3.98 -4.82 7.67
N THR A 196 3.20 -3.87 8.20
CA THR A 196 3.42 -3.32 9.56
C THR A 196 2.62 -4.04 10.66
N PHE A 197 1.57 -4.79 10.29
CA PHE A 197 0.62 -5.40 11.25
C PHE A 197 1.26 -6.41 12.22
N ASP A 198 2.19 -7.25 11.76
CA ASP A 198 2.82 -8.29 12.60
C ASP A 198 4.15 -7.83 13.23
N SER A 199 4.81 -6.84 12.63
CA SER A 199 6.12 -6.34 13.08
C SER A 199 6.07 -5.51 14.36
N SER A 200 4.94 -4.88 14.68
CA SER A 200 4.79 -4.04 15.89
C SER A 200 4.39 -4.82 17.15
N LYS A 201 3.94 -6.07 17.00
CA LYS A 201 3.65 -6.98 18.14
C LYS A 201 4.86 -7.72 18.67
N ARG A 202 5.96 -7.74 17.91
CA ARG A 202 7.25 -8.16 18.46
C ARG A 202 7.74 -6.99 19.30
N GLU A 203 7.58 -7.13 20.61
CA GLU A 203 8.28 -6.27 21.55
C GLU A 203 9.73 -6.13 21.10
N VAL A 204 10.26 -4.92 21.27
CA VAL A 204 11.67 -4.62 21.08
C VAL A 204 12.42 -5.41 22.15
N ASP A 205 12.63 -6.71 21.92
CA ASP A 205 13.45 -7.55 22.77
C ASP A 205 14.87 -7.00 22.75
N GLU A 206 15.35 -6.69 23.94
CA GLU A 206 16.64 -6.09 24.27
C GLU A 206 17.84 -6.99 23.90
N VAL A 207 18.00 -7.45 22.67
CA VAL A 207 19.28 -8.02 22.20
C VAL A 207 19.43 -7.78 20.71
N SER A 208 19.78 -6.56 20.29
CA SER A 208 20.36 -6.26 18.97
C SER A 208 20.98 -4.86 18.95
N SER A 209 22.05 -4.69 19.73
CA SER A 209 23.01 -3.60 19.52
C SER A 209 23.59 -3.72 18.11
N GLY A 210 22.99 -2.99 17.16
CA GLY A 210 23.38 -3.01 15.74
C GLY A 210 22.34 -2.47 14.76
N LEU A 211 21.08 -2.29 15.19
CA LEU A 211 20.00 -1.78 14.33
C LEU A 211 19.37 -0.50 14.88
N SER A 212 20.19 0.40 15.41
CA SER A 212 19.83 1.82 15.47
C SER A 212 19.91 2.35 14.04
N HIS A 213 18.83 2.26 13.24
CA HIS A 213 18.50 3.05 12.04
C HIS A 213 17.41 2.37 11.16
N PRO A 214 16.18 2.22 11.68
CA PRO A 214 15.00 2.49 10.86
C PRO A 214 14.01 3.48 11.49
N SER A 215 14.17 3.79 12.79
CA SER A 215 13.21 4.61 13.55
C SER A 215 13.10 6.07 13.08
N ARG A 216 14.05 6.57 12.28
CA ARG A 216 14.04 7.96 11.79
C ARG A 216 13.30 8.16 10.46
N VAL A 217 12.96 7.09 9.74
CA VAL A 217 12.28 7.21 8.42
C VAL A 217 10.75 7.15 8.56
N THR A 218 10.24 6.49 9.60
CA THR A 218 8.80 6.35 9.88
C THR A 218 8.24 7.40 10.87
N GLU A 219 9.09 8.04 11.66
CA GLU A 219 8.65 8.95 12.75
C GLU A 219 8.44 10.41 12.29
N GLN A 220 8.98 10.80 11.12
CA GLN A 220 9.04 12.20 10.69
C GLN A 220 8.14 12.58 9.50
N ARG A 221 7.73 11.60 8.67
CA ARG A 221 7.03 11.86 7.39
C ARG A 221 5.50 11.78 7.48
N SER A 222 4.94 11.44 8.64
CA SER A 222 3.52 11.08 8.83
C SER A 222 2.57 12.29 8.94
N VAL A 223 3.09 13.48 9.28
CA VAL A 223 2.30 14.69 9.59
C VAL A 223 1.47 15.19 8.40
N THR A 224 2.09 15.36 7.24
CA THR A 224 1.47 16.04 6.09
C THR A 224 0.61 15.10 5.24
N LEU A 225 0.74 13.80 5.49
CA LEU A 225 -0.08 12.76 4.89
C LEU A 225 -1.56 12.89 5.29
N CYS A 226 -1.81 13.26 6.56
CA CYS A 226 -3.15 13.27 7.17
C CYS A 226 -4.12 14.29 6.57
N SER A 227 -3.65 15.45 6.10
CA SER A 227 -4.54 16.50 5.56
C SER A 227 -5.05 16.18 4.15
N ARG A 228 -4.21 15.56 3.31
CA ARG A 228 -4.56 15.25 1.91
C ARG A 228 -5.34 13.95 1.75
N LEU A 229 -5.19 13.02 2.69
CA LEU A 229 -5.85 11.71 2.68
C LEU A 229 -7.27 11.74 3.25
N PHE A 230 -7.99 12.87 3.17
CA PHE A 230 -9.36 13.02 3.69
C PHE A 230 -10.33 11.97 3.12
N SER A 231 -10.17 11.56 1.85
CA SER A 231 -10.92 10.48 1.21
C SER A 231 -10.45 9.05 1.59
N VAL A 232 -9.24 8.93 2.15
CA VAL A 232 -8.52 7.68 2.46
C VAL A 232 -8.36 7.45 3.98
N PHE A 233 -9.03 8.27 4.78
CA PHE A 233 -8.82 8.41 6.22
C PHE A 233 -8.91 7.07 6.99
N SER A 234 -9.79 6.16 6.55
CA SER A 234 -9.91 4.82 7.17
C SER A 234 -8.63 3.98 7.07
N HIS A 235 -7.94 4.04 5.93
CA HIS A 235 -6.71 3.25 5.74
C HIS A 235 -5.54 3.87 6.48
N THR A 236 -5.50 5.20 6.54
CA THR A 236 -4.51 5.96 7.31
C THR A 236 -4.62 5.67 8.81
N VAL A 237 -5.84 5.71 9.36
CA VAL A 237 -6.08 5.38 10.78
C VAL A 237 -5.66 3.94 11.09
N ASN A 238 -6.00 2.99 10.22
CA ASN A 238 -5.61 1.58 10.41
C ASN A 238 -4.08 1.42 10.40
N LEU A 239 -3.37 2.14 9.53
CA LEU A 239 -1.91 2.13 9.50
C LEU A 239 -1.31 2.77 10.76
N LEU A 240 -1.82 3.93 11.18
CA LEU A 240 -1.36 4.62 12.40
C LEU A 240 -1.55 3.75 13.65
N GLY A 241 -2.62 2.97 13.71
CA GLY A 241 -2.86 2.01 14.79
C GLY A 241 -1.83 0.87 14.87
N ASN A 242 -1.09 0.61 13.79
CA ASN A 242 -0.03 -0.41 13.78
C ASN A 242 1.36 0.15 14.14
N LEU A 243 1.53 1.47 14.25
CA LEU A 243 2.83 2.07 14.55
C LEU A 243 3.17 1.98 16.05
N PRO A 244 4.47 1.92 16.42
CA PRO A 244 4.89 2.03 17.80
C PRO A 244 4.37 3.31 18.46
N LEU A 245 4.03 3.25 19.75
CA LEU A 245 3.44 4.38 20.49
C LEU A 245 4.27 5.67 20.45
N LYS A 246 5.61 5.54 20.40
CA LYS A 246 6.54 6.68 20.29
C LYS A 246 6.36 7.47 18.98
N CYS A 247 5.87 6.81 17.93
CA CYS A 247 5.60 7.45 16.65
C CYS A 247 4.30 8.27 16.64
N LEU A 248 3.48 8.22 17.71
CA LEU A 248 2.28 9.04 17.81
C LEU A 248 2.59 10.51 18.13
N ASP A 249 3.80 10.79 18.64
CA ASP A 249 4.33 12.15 18.85
C ASP A 249 4.19 13.01 17.60
N VAL A 250 4.32 12.39 16.43
CA VAL A 250 4.15 13.00 15.10
C VAL A 250 2.82 13.75 14.96
N LEU A 251 1.75 13.29 15.61
CA LEU A 251 0.43 13.92 15.52
C LEU A 251 0.41 15.32 16.19
N LEU A 252 1.38 15.60 17.05
CA LEU A 252 1.48 16.83 17.85
C LEU A 252 2.70 17.69 17.47
N THR A 253 3.58 17.19 16.62
CA THR A 253 4.78 17.88 16.11
C THR A 253 4.53 19.12 15.22
N PRO A 254 3.40 19.30 14.50
CA PRO A 254 3.21 20.49 13.69
C PRO A 254 3.29 21.78 14.52
N LYS A 255 3.99 22.80 14.01
CA LYS A 255 4.01 24.12 14.65
C LYS A 255 2.61 24.73 14.64
N VAL A 256 2.28 25.47 15.69
CA VAL A 256 1.06 26.26 15.75
C VAL A 256 1.20 27.42 14.77
N ARG A 257 0.31 27.50 13.78
CA ARG A 257 0.24 28.58 12.79
C ARG A 257 -1.06 29.39 13.00
N PRO A 258 -1.15 30.64 12.51
CA PRO A 258 -2.41 31.40 12.56
C PRO A 258 -3.54 30.62 11.86
N GLY A 259 -4.61 30.31 12.59
CA GLY A 259 -5.73 29.50 12.11
C GLY A 259 -5.66 28.01 12.47
N SER A 260 -4.56 27.53 13.05
CA SER A 260 -4.48 26.19 13.64
C SER A 260 -5.27 26.11 14.95
N LEU A 261 -5.81 24.94 15.23
CA LEU A 261 -6.41 24.63 16.52
C LEU A 261 -5.30 24.40 17.56
N GLU A 262 -5.02 25.40 18.38
CA GLU A 262 -4.06 25.29 19.46
C GLU A 262 -4.72 24.83 20.76
N TYR A 263 -4.07 23.92 21.49
CA TYR A 263 -4.39 23.63 22.88
C TYR A 263 -3.12 23.42 23.71
N MET A 264 -2.95 24.23 24.76
CA MET A 264 -1.76 24.21 25.63
C MET A 264 -0.42 24.34 24.88
N GLY A 265 -0.32 25.25 23.89
CA GLY A 265 0.90 25.45 23.12
C GLY A 265 1.22 24.37 22.10
N VAL A 266 0.27 23.45 21.84
CA VAL A 266 0.44 22.32 20.91
C VAL A 266 -0.66 22.38 19.84
N ASN A 267 -0.29 22.06 18.61
CA ASN A 267 -1.24 21.96 17.50
C ASN A 267 -2.11 20.69 17.68
N MET A 268 -3.43 20.87 17.69
CA MET A 268 -4.45 19.83 17.83
C MET A 268 -5.24 19.57 16.54
N ASP A 269 -4.83 20.12 15.40
CA ASP A 269 -5.52 19.96 14.12
C ASP A 269 -5.69 18.47 13.78
N ALA A 270 -4.62 17.67 13.87
CA ALA A 270 -4.67 16.24 13.59
C ALA A 270 -5.62 15.48 14.54
N VAL A 271 -5.56 15.78 15.84
CA VAL A 271 -6.42 15.17 16.86
C VAL A 271 -7.89 15.56 16.64
N SER A 272 -8.16 16.82 16.30
CA SER A 272 -9.50 17.32 16.02
C SER A 272 -10.09 16.70 14.75
N VAL A 273 -9.27 16.48 13.72
CA VAL A 273 -9.72 15.79 12.50
C VAL A 273 -10.04 14.32 12.78
N LEU A 274 -9.23 13.63 13.60
CA LEU A 274 -9.51 12.26 14.07
C LEU A 274 -10.82 12.19 14.85
N LEU A 275 -11.07 13.17 15.73
CA LEU A 275 -12.31 13.24 16.51
C LEU A 275 -13.54 13.50 15.62
N GLY A 276 -13.47 14.46 14.69
CA GLY A 276 -14.56 14.71 13.73
C GLY A 276 -14.80 13.52 12.78
N PHE A 277 -13.77 12.71 12.50
CA PHE A 277 -13.95 11.45 11.77
C PHE A 277 -14.69 10.39 12.59
N LEU A 278 -14.38 10.28 13.89
CA LEU A 278 -15.09 9.40 14.82
C LEU A 278 -16.58 9.76 14.88
N GLU A 279 -16.90 11.04 15.04
CA GLU A 279 -18.29 11.56 15.08
C GLU A 279 -19.05 11.19 13.80
N ARG A 280 -18.49 11.51 12.62
CA ARG A 280 -19.11 11.15 11.33
C ARG A 280 -19.31 9.65 11.12
N ARG A 281 -18.50 8.81 11.76
CA ARG A 281 -18.62 7.34 11.71
C ARG A 281 -19.68 6.83 12.67
N LEU A 282 -19.84 7.47 13.83
CA LEU A 282 -20.90 7.18 14.80
C LEU A 282 -22.28 7.43 14.18
N ASP A 283 -22.44 8.54 13.47
CA ASP A 283 -23.70 8.92 12.81
C ASP A 283 -24.19 7.92 11.74
N ARG A 284 -23.29 7.10 11.18
CA ARG A 284 -23.60 6.17 10.08
C ARG A 284 -24.13 4.81 10.52
N GLY A 285 -24.06 4.46 11.81
CA GLY A 285 -24.74 3.30 12.42
C GLY A 285 -24.35 1.87 11.96
N HIS A 286 -23.62 1.68 10.86
CA HIS A 286 -23.27 0.35 10.32
C HIS A 286 -21.85 -0.11 10.69
N LYS A 287 -21.73 -1.37 11.15
CA LYS A 287 -20.46 -2.03 11.56
C LYS A 287 -19.62 -1.19 12.54
N LEU A 288 -20.27 -0.58 13.52
CA LEU A 288 -19.67 0.35 14.49
C LEU A 288 -18.42 -0.23 15.16
N LYS A 289 -18.44 -1.50 15.59
CA LYS A 289 -17.29 -2.12 16.27
C LYS A 289 -16.04 -2.16 15.38
N GLU A 290 -16.14 -2.72 14.17
CA GLU A 290 -14.99 -2.84 13.25
C GLU A 290 -14.51 -1.48 12.73
N ASN A 291 -15.43 -0.53 12.53
CA ASN A 291 -15.15 0.76 11.93
C ASN A 291 -14.66 1.83 12.90
N LEU A 292 -15.01 1.72 14.19
CA LEU A 292 -14.65 2.69 15.24
C LEU A 292 -13.44 2.25 16.06
N THR A 293 -13.25 0.94 16.26
CA THR A 293 -12.16 0.42 17.10
C THR A 293 -10.78 0.98 16.70
N PRO A 294 -10.40 1.08 15.41
CA PRO A 294 -9.09 1.62 15.03
C PRO A 294 -8.88 3.08 15.44
N VAL A 295 -9.87 3.95 15.21
CA VAL A 295 -9.79 5.38 15.56
C VAL A 295 -9.87 5.58 17.07
N LEU A 296 -10.71 4.81 17.77
CA LEU A 296 -10.82 4.86 19.22
C LEU A 296 -9.53 4.40 19.90
N ASN A 297 -8.92 3.31 19.43
CA ASN A 297 -7.64 2.84 19.94
C ASN A 297 -6.55 3.88 19.71
N LEU A 298 -6.47 4.45 18.52
CA LEU A 298 -5.48 5.49 18.20
C LEU A 298 -5.62 6.73 19.10
N LEU A 299 -6.85 7.24 19.27
CA LEU A 299 -7.12 8.39 20.16
C LEU A 299 -6.84 8.05 21.62
N THR A 300 -7.16 6.82 22.05
CA THR A 300 -6.90 6.35 23.43
C THR A 300 -5.42 6.24 23.72
N GLU A 301 -4.66 5.62 22.82
CA GLU A 301 -3.20 5.48 22.96
C GLU A 301 -2.50 6.84 22.89
N SER A 302 -2.91 7.72 21.97
CA SER A 302 -2.40 9.10 21.94
C SER A 302 -2.71 9.86 23.24
N ALA A 303 -3.89 9.68 23.84
CA ALA A 303 -4.24 10.27 25.13
C ALA A 303 -3.49 9.65 26.33
N ARG A 304 -3.05 8.39 26.23
CA ARG A 304 -2.20 7.76 27.26
C ARG A 304 -0.82 8.42 27.27
N VAL A 305 -0.21 8.53 26.08
CA VAL A 305 1.14 9.07 25.91
C VAL A 305 1.20 10.58 26.11
N HIS A 306 0.23 11.34 25.57
CA HIS A 306 0.24 12.79 25.58
C HIS A 306 -0.80 13.41 26.50
N ARG A 307 -0.31 14.16 27.51
CA ARG A 307 -1.16 14.90 28.45
C ARG A 307 -2.04 15.93 27.74
N GLN A 308 -1.50 16.60 26.72
CA GLN A 308 -2.18 17.64 25.95
C GLN A 308 -3.36 17.05 25.18
N THR A 309 -3.16 15.94 24.45
CA THR A 309 -4.23 15.19 23.77
C THR A 309 -5.31 14.75 24.76
N ARG A 310 -4.93 14.19 25.92
CA ARG A 310 -5.89 13.75 26.94
C ARG A 310 -6.78 14.88 27.46
N LYS A 311 -6.18 16.04 27.77
CA LYS A 311 -6.92 17.21 28.25
C LYS A 311 -7.80 17.82 27.16
N PHE A 312 -7.30 17.87 25.92
CA PHE A 312 -8.05 18.35 24.77
C PHE A 312 -9.29 17.47 24.50
N LEU A 313 -9.11 16.14 24.44
CA LEU A 313 -10.22 15.21 24.24
C LEU A 313 -11.25 15.29 25.37
N LYS A 314 -10.81 15.37 26.63
CA LYS A 314 -11.71 15.56 27.79
C LYS A 314 -12.53 16.85 27.72
N ALA A 315 -12.03 17.89 27.05
CA ALA A 315 -12.76 19.15 26.89
C ALA A 315 -13.77 19.12 25.73
N LYS A 316 -13.65 18.15 24.81
CA LYS A 316 -14.44 18.05 23.57
C LYS A 316 -15.48 16.93 23.59
N VAL A 317 -15.18 15.83 24.29
CA VAL A 317 -16.05 14.66 24.50
C VAL A 317 -16.66 14.73 25.89
#